data_AF-A0A946JYR5-F1
#
_entry.id   AF-A0A946JYR5-F1
#
_cell.length_a   1.000
_cell.length_b   1.000
_cell.length_c   1.000
_cell.angle_alpha   90.00
_cell.angle_beta   90.00
_cell.angle_gamma   90.00
#
_symmetry.space_group_name_H-M   'P 1'
#
loop_
_entity.id
_entity.type
_entity.pdbx_description
1 polymer ?
#
loop_
_entity_poly.entity_id
_entity_poly.type
_entity_poly.pdbx_seq_one_letter_code
_entity_poly.pdbx_strand_id
1 'polypeptide(L)'
;TTHPDVWRKLTGDINLSRGEPVVIMGTSDSANNLRTALWIKQKHNNALIFARTNDTSEFAQAVGKEHGVHCISITRLVEDNIPLEWTLLDQIAE
;
A
#
# COMPACT_ATOMS: atom_id res chain seq x y z
N THR A 1 -0.15 6.92 15.90
CA THR A 1 -0.35 6.94 14.44
C THR A 1 -0.02 8.34 13.95
N THR A 2 0.60 8.50 12.78
CA THR A 2 1.19 9.79 12.34
C THR A 2 0.16 10.89 12.08
N HIS A 3 -1.13 10.55 11.89
CA HIS A 3 -2.21 11.51 11.67
C HIS A 3 -3.48 11.14 12.44
N PRO A 4 -3.51 11.30 13.77
CA PRO A 4 -4.60 10.79 14.61
C PRO A 4 -5.97 11.38 14.25
N ASP A 5 -6.04 12.62 13.79
CA ASP A 5 -7.31 13.28 13.46
C ASP A 5 -7.93 12.76 12.17
N VAL A 6 -7.11 12.34 11.19
CA VAL A 6 -7.58 11.67 9.98
C VAL A 6 -8.23 10.33 10.36
N TRP A 7 -7.57 9.55 11.21
CA TRP A 7 -8.11 8.27 11.69
C TRP A 7 -9.39 8.45 12.49
N ARG A 8 -9.44 9.47 13.36
CA ARG A 8 -10.62 9.80 14.16
C ARG A 8 -11.84 10.11 13.27
N LYS A 9 -11.66 10.95 12.26
CA LYS A 9 -12.72 11.28 11.29
C LYS A 9 -13.15 10.04 10.51
N LEU A 10 -12.18 9.29 9.97
CA LEU A 10 -12.45 8.07 9.21
C LEU A 10 -13.28 7.05 10.01
N THR A 11 -12.94 6.83 11.28
CA THR A 11 -13.70 5.91 12.15
C THR A 11 -15.08 6.41 12.54
N GLY A 12 -15.32 7.73 12.47
CA GLY A 12 -16.64 8.31 12.66
C GLY A 12 -17.53 8.15 11.43
N ASP A 13 -16.94 8.24 10.24
CA ASP A 13 -17.66 8.23 8.97
C ASP A 13 -17.84 6.81 8.39
N ILE A 14 -16.94 5.87 8.71
CA ILE A 14 -16.88 4.53 8.11
C ILE A 14 -16.68 3.45 9.19
N ASN A 15 -17.52 2.42 9.17
CA ASN A 15 -17.33 1.22 9.99
C ASN A 15 -16.43 0.19 9.29
N LEU A 16 -15.15 0.16 9.66
CA LEU A 16 -14.15 -0.77 9.13
C LEU A 16 -14.33 -2.23 9.60
N SER A 17 -15.27 -2.52 10.49
CA SER A 17 -15.56 -3.89 10.95
C SER A 17 -16.67 -4.57 10.15
N ARG A 18 -17.27 -3.89 9.16
CA ARG A 18 -18.38 -4.42 8.34
C ARG A 18 -17.87 -4.90 7.00
N GLY A 19 -18.16 -6.16 6.65
CA GLY A 19 -17.76 -6.76 5.37
C GLY A 19 -16.24 -6.87 5.25
N GLU A 20 -15.71 -6.64 4.04
CA GLU A 20 -14.27 -6.58 3.75
C GLU A 20 -13.94 -5.18 3.20
N PRO A 21 -13.69 -4.20 4.07
CA PRO A 21 -13.33 -2.86 3.60
C PRO A 21 -11.91 -2.86 3.03
N VAL A 22 -11.74 -2.12 1.94
CA VAL A 22 -10.43 -1.93 1.29
C VAL A 22 -9.81 -0.62 1.76
N VAL A 23 -8.58 -0.68 2.27
CA VAL A 23 -7.82 0.49 2.71
C VAL A 23 -6.50 0.57 1.96
N ILE A 24 -6.23 1.72 1.33
CA ILE A 24 -5.01 1.94 0.55
C ILE A 24 -4.19 3.07 1.18
N MET A 25 -2.99 2.73 1.66
CA MET A 25 -2.04 3.67 2.24
C MET A 25 -1.09 4.16 1.15
N GLY A 26 -1.43 5.28 0.52
CA GLY A 26 -0.76 5.79 -0.67
C GLY A 26 0.15 7.02 -0.47
N THR A 27 0.47 7.39 0.77
CA THR A 27 1.28 8.60 1.05
C THR A 27 2.72 8.43 0.56
N SER A 28 3.46 9.53 0.44
CA SER A 28 4.89 9.49 0.09
C SER A 28 5.79 8.90 1.19
N ASP A 29 5.26 8.68 2.39
CA ASP A 29 5.99 8.09 3.52
C ASP A 29 5.71 6.59 3.62
N SER A 30 6.60 5.80 3.02
CA SER A 30 6.48 4.34 2.95
C SER A 30 6.51 3.68 4.34
N ALA A 31 7.33 4.19 5.26
CA ALA A 31 7.46 3.63 6.61
C ALA A 31 6.17 3.85 7.41
N ASN A 32 5.58 5.04 7.30
CA ASN A 32 4.30 5.32 7.94
C ASN A 32 3.12 4.60 7.28
N ASN A 33 3.15 4.38 5.95
CA ASN A 33 2.18 3.53 5.28
C ASN A 33 2.17 2.12 5.90
N LEU A 34 3.34 1.47 5.99
CA LEU A 34 3.46 0.12 6.55
C LEU A 34 3.05 0.07 8.02
N ARG A 35 3.59 0.97 8.86
CA ARG A 35 3.27 1.01 10.30
C ARG A 35 1.76 1.17 10.53
N THR A 36 1.11 2.03 9.76
CA THR A 36 -0.31 2.28 9.91
C THR A 36 -1.16 1.13 9.38
N ALA A 37 -0.76 0.53 8.25
CA ALA A 37 -1.40 -0.67 7.71
C ALA A 37 -1.41 -1.82 8.73
N LEU A 38 -0.29 -2.09 9.39
CA LEU A 38 -0.19 -3.11 10.43
C LEU A 38 -1.12 -2.81 11.62
N TRP A 39 -1.18 -1.55 12.05
CA TRP A 39 -2.07 -1.13 13.14
C TRP A 39 -3.55 -1.32 12.78
N ILE A 40 -3.97 -0.98 11.56
CA ILE A 40 -5.34 -1.20 11.10
C ILE A 40 -5.63 -2.69 11.04
N LYS A 41 -4.72 -3.50 10.50
CA LYS A 41 -4.91 -4.94 10.37
C LYS A 41 -5.10 -5.63 11.72
N GLN A 42 -4.33 -5.19 12.72
CA GLN A 42 -4.47 -5.67 14.10
C GLN A 42 -5.85 -5.36 14.70
N LYS A 43 -6.46 -4.22 14.34
CA LYS A 43 -7.77 -3.80 14.86
C LYS A 43 -8.96 -4.32 14.05
N HIS A 44 -8.78 -4.43 12.74
CA HIS A 44 -9.80 -4.79 11.77
C HIS A 44 -9.22 -5.89 10.88
N ASN A 45 -9.21 -7.12 11.41
CA ASN A 45 -8.62 -8.26 10.72
C ASN A 45 -9.34 -8.59 9.39
N ASN A 46 -10.60 -8.19 9.26
CA ASN A 46 -11.42 -8.29 8.06
C ASN A 46 -11.05 -7.30 6.95
N ALA A 47 -10.24 -6.27 7.23
CA ALA A 47 -9.88 -5.29 6.22
C ALA A 47 -8.85 -5.84 5.23
N LEU A 48 -9.04 -5.56 3.95
CA LEU A 48 -8.05 -5.76 2.89
C LEU A 48 -7.18 -4.49 2.81
N ILE A 49 -5.89 -4.62 3.05
CA ILE A 49 -5.01 -3.45 3.23
C ILE A 49 -3.87 -3.48 2.22
N PHE A 50 -3.69 -2.36 1.52
CA PHE A 50 -2.57 -2.11 0.63
C PHE A 50 -1.67 -1.01 1.22
N ALA A 51 -0.37 -1.25 1.26
CA ALA A 51 0.62 -0.27 1.69
C ALA A 51 1.58 0.04 0.54
N ARG A 52 1.58 1.29 0.08
CA ARG A 52 2.53 1.76 -0.93
C ARG A 52 3.93 1.87 -0.33
N THR A 53 4.91 1.31 -1.03
CA THR A 53 6.32 1.62 -0.88
C THR A 53 6.82 2.38 -2.12
N ASN A 54 7.90 3.14 -1.98
CA ASN A 54 8.56 3.76 -3.13
C ASN A 54 9.23 2.66 -3.96
N ASP A 55 10.28 2.07 -3.42
CA ASP A 55 11.02 0.98 -4.08
C ASP A 55 10.59 -0.40 -3.59
N THR A 56 11.13 -1.44 -4.23
CA THR A 56 10.99 -2.82 -3.80
C THR A 56 11.69 -3.01 -2.45
N SER A 57 10.90 -3.18 -1.39
CA SER A 57 11.40 -3.44 -0.04
C SER A 57 11.09 -4.88 0.37
N GLU A 58 12.11 -5.72 0.43
CA GLU A 58 11.98 -7.11 0.90
C GLU A 58 11.45 -7.17 2.34
N PHE A 59 11.91 -6.26 3.20
CA PHE A 59 11.42 -6.12 4.55
C PHE A 59 9.91 -5.84 4.57
N ALA A 60 9.45 -4.84 3.82
CA ALA A 60 8.03 -4.51 3.78
C ALA A 60 7.20 -5.67 3.19
N GLN A 61 7.71 -6.37 2.18
CA GLN A 61 7.04 -7.54 1.61
C GLN A 61 6.93 -8.70 2.61
N ALA A 62 8.01 -9.02 3.33
CA ALA A 62 8.03 -10.09 4.31
C ALA A 62 7.06 -9.79 5.47
N VAL A 63 7.17 -8.61 6.07
CA VAL A 63 6.29 -8.16 7.15
C VAL A 63 4.84 -8.05 6.67
N GLY A 64 4.61 -7.51 5.48
CA GLY A 64 3.27 -7.41 4.90
C GLY A 64 2.64 -8.77 4.70
N LYS A 65 3.38 -9.72 4.12
CA LYS A 65 2.92 -11.11 3.92
C LYS A 65 2.59 -11.80 5.24
N GLU A 66 3.42 -11.63 6.27
CA GLU A 66 3.17 -12.20 7.60
C GLU A 66 1.86 -11.70 8.22
N HIS A 67 1.54 -10.42 8.04
CA HIS A 67 0.38 -9.79 8.66
C HIS A 67 -0.85 -9.66 7.74
N GLY A 68 -0.81 -10.17 6.50
CA GLY A 68 -1.91 -10.03 5.54
C GLY A 68 -2.12 -8.59 5.05
N VAL A 69 -1.02 -7.87 4.83
CA VAL A 69 -0.96 -6.54 4.22
C VAL A 69 -0.23 -6.65 2.88
N HIS A 70 -0.84 -6.11 1.82
CA HIS A 70 -0.26 -6.10 0.48
C HIS A 70 0.66 -4.89 0.31
N CYS A 71 1.96 -5.11 0.38
CA CYS A 71 2.95 -4.06 0.12
C CYS A 71 3.23 -3.95 -1.38
N ILE A 72 2.99 -2.77 -1.96
CA ILE A 72 3.13 -2.50 -3.40
C ILE A 72 4.20 -1.43 -3.60
N SER A 73 5.26 -1.76 -4.35
CA SER A 73 6.22 -0.76 -4.82
C SER A 73 5.63 -0.02 -6.02
N ILE A 74 5.61 1.30 -5.95
CA ILE A 74 5.18 2.13 -7.07
C ILE A 74 6.19 2.05 -8.23
N THR A 75 7.49 2.01 -7.94
CA THR A 75 8.56 1.89 -8.95
C THR A 75 8.34 0.63 -9.78
N ARG A 76 8.21 -0.53 -9.12
CA ARG A 76 7.96 -1.80 -9.80
C ARG A 76 6.63 -1.82 -10.55
N LEU A 77 5.58 -1.24 -9.96
CA LEU A 77 4.28 -1.17 -10.63
C LEU A 77 4.35 -0.38 -11.93
N VAL A 78 5.15 0.69 -11.97
CA VAL A 78 5.41 1.45 -13.19
C VAL A 78 6.27 0.66 -14.16
N GLU A 79 7.40 0.10 -13.71
CA GLU A 79 8.31 -0.69 -14.56
C GLU A 79 7.61 -1.88 -15.23
N ASP A 80 6.77 -2.61 -14.49
CA ASP A 80 6.08 -3.80 -14.97
C ASP A 80 4.90 -3.49 -15.91
N ASN A 81 4.40 -2.24 -15.94
CA ASN A 81 3.16 -1.88 -16.63
C ASN A 81 3.27 -0.65 -17.55
N ILE A 82 4.43 0.03 -17.60
CA ILE A 82 4.61 1.15 -18.51
C ILE A 82 4.69 0.62 -19.95
N PRO A 83 3.88 1.13 -20.89
CA PRO A 83 3.98 0.75 -22.29
C PRO A 83 5.40 1.01 -22.82
N LEU A 84 6.00 0.02 -23.50
CA LEU A 84 7.36 0.17 -24.06
C LEU A 84 7.46 1.32 -25.06
N GLU A 85 6.39 1.56 -25.81
CA GLU A 85 6.24 2.70 -26.73
C GLU A 85 6.39 4.08 -26.04
N TRP A 86 6.21 4.17 -24.72
CA TRP A 86 6.42 5.41 -23.95
C TRP A 86 7.88 5.59 -23.50
N THR A 87 8.68 4.52 -23.51
CA THR A 87 10.08 4.56 -23.05
C THR A 87 11.08 4.68 -24.20
N LEU A 88 10.61 4.58 -25.46
CA LEU A 88 11.42 4.55 -26.69
C LEU A 88 12.42 3.37 -26.72
N LEU A 89 12.29 2.40 -25.82
CA LEU A 89 13.15 1.20 -25.77
C LEU A 89 12.79 0.19 -26.86
N ASP A 90 11.59 0.30 -27.44
CA ASP A 90 11.16 -0.42 -28.63
C ASP A 90 12.03 -0.09 -29.86
N GLN A 91 12.66 1.08 -29.90
CA GLN A 91 13.53 1.52 -31.01
C GLN A 91 14.99 1.04 -30.90
N ILE A 92 15.37 0.42 -29.78
CA ILE A 92 16.74 -0.06 -29.50
C ILE A 92 16.84 -1.58 -29.63
N ALA A 93 15.71 -2.26 -29.86
CA ALA A 93 15.63 -3.72 -29.99
C ALA A 93 15.81 -4.23 -31.43
N GLU A 94 16.15 -3.35 -32.39
CA GLU A 94 16.58 -3.69 -33.76
C GLU A 94 18.11 -3.60 -33.92
#